data_AF-A0A4Q5X2R7-F1
#
_entry.id   AF-A0A4Q5X2R7-F1
#
_cell.length_a   1.000
_cell.length_b   1.000
_cell.length_c   1.000
_cell.angle_alpha   90.00
_cell.angle_beta   90.00
_cell.angle_gamma   90.00
#
_symmetry.space_group_name_H-M   'P 1'
#
loop_
_entity.id
_entity.type
_entity.pdbx_description
1 polymer ?
#
loop_
_entity_poly.entity_id
_entity_poly.type
_entity_poly.pdbx_seq_one_letter_code
_entity_poly.pdbx_strand_id
1 'polypeptide(L)'
;MNFFGHAALATQHFEAAVPAPSELQLAKLCAGAMLPDFIGMLRLGRPHATDEALARGVAFHHRTDEAFHDLPPFLGLSRAAFAWLSERGLPRGPARAVAHIGVEMLLDEPLAEDARARAAYRAALSVPLAGLLELPGPHELGRLEELRAALRERAHGARHPSPALVAERIRRTLSGRPRLETNDAGQALLGEWVAHTRPLVFAEAPDILARLRLLLANFGGAQ
;
A
#
# COMPACT_ATOMS: atom_id res chain seq x y z
N MET A 1 2.95 2.22 3.82
CA MET A 1 2.35 2.72 2.54
C MET A 1 1.24 1.76 2.16
N ASN A 2 0.61 1.85 0.98
CA ASN A 2 -0.35 0.82 0.56
C ASN A 2 0.22 -0.02 -0.61
N PHE A 3 -0.53 -1.04 -1.06
CA PHE A 3 -0.02 -2.08 -1.95
C PHE A 3 0.62 -1.54 -3.24
N PHE A 4 0.09 -0.45 -3.82
CA PHE A 4 0.69 0.14 -5.01
C PHE A 4 2.03 0.79 -4.68
N GLY A 5 2.11 1.54 -3.58
CA GLY A 5 3.35 2.11 -3.09
C GLY A 5 4.43 1.06 -2.84
N HIS A 6 4.08 -0.09 -2.25
CA HIS A 6 5.02 -1.19 -2.07
C HIS A 6 5.55 -1.75 -3.39
N ALA A 7 4.67 -1.94 -4.39
CA ALA A 7 5.09 -2.36 -5.72
C ALA A 7 6.01 -1.33 -6.39
N ALA A 8 5.69 -0.04 -6.25
CA ALA A 8 6.48 1.05 -6.83
C ALA A 8 7.89 1.13 -6.24
N LEU A 9 8.02 1.03 -4.91
CA LEU A 9 9.33 0.99 -4.26
C LEU A 9 10.11 -0.27 -4.59
N ALA A 10 9.44 -1.43 -4.64
CA ALA A 10 10.09 -2.67 -5.03
C ALA A 10 10.64 -2.57 -6.45
N THR A 11 9.87 -1.97 -7.37
CA THR A 11 10.30 -1.71 -8.75
C THR A 11 11.58 -0.86 -8.77
N GLN A 12 11.55 0.29 -8.09
CA GLN A 12 12.70 1.21 -8.05
C GLN A 12 13.94 0.57 -7.42
N HIS A 13 13.76 -0.24 -6.38
CA HIS A 13 14.86 -0.91 -5.67
C HIS A 13 15.47 -2.03 -6.49
N PHE A 14 14.66 -2.96 -6.99
CA PHE A 14 15.16 -4.16 -7.65
C PHE A 14 15.59 -3.94 -9.09
N GLU A 15 15.01 -2.98 -9.82
CA GLU A 15 15.52 -2.61 -11.16
C GLU A 15 16.94 -2.03 -11.11
N ALA A 16 17.30 -1.38 -10.00
CA ALA A 16 18.64 -0.82 -9.79
C ALA A 16 19.67 -1.88 -9.34
N ALA A 17 19.25 -3.12 -9.07
CA ALA A 17 20.15 -4.18 -8.62
C ALA A 17 21.07 -4.67 -9.77
N VAL A 18 22.24 -5.18 -9.40
CA VAL A 18 23.22 -5.76 -10.34
C VAL A 18 23.54 -7.19 -9.91
N PRO A 19 23.27 -8.22 -10.75
CA PRO A 19 22.57 -8.13 -12.04
C PRO A 19 21.08 -7.74 -11.86
N ALA A 20 20.53 -7.07 -12.88
CA ALA A 20 19.12 -6.72 -12.89
C ALA A 20 18.25 -7.99 -13.01
N PRO A 21 17.11 -8.07 -12.31
CA PRO A 21 16.19 -9.19 -12.44
C PRO A 21 15.56 -9.22 -13.84
N SER A 22 15.21 -10.40 -14.33
CA SER A 22 14.32 -10.54 -15.49
C SER A 22 12.94 -9.93 -15.21
N GLU A 23 12.17 -9.61 -16.25
CA GLU A 23 10.82 -9.05 -16.11
C GLU A 23 9.89 -9.92 -15.24
N LEU A 24 9.95 -11.25 -15.39
CA LEU A 24 9.17 -12.18 -14.59
C LEU A 24 9.61 -12.18 -13.12
N GLN A 25 10.91 -12.11 -12.85
CA GLN A 25 11.44 -12.03 -11.48
C GLN A 25 11.02 -10.70 -10.82
N LEU A 26 11.10 -9.58 -11.54
CA LEU A 26 10.63 -8.29 -11.06
C LEU A 26 9.13 -8.31 -10.74
N ALA A 27 8.32 -8.91 -11.62
CA ALA A 27 6.88 -9.06 -11.38
C ALA A 27 6.60 -9.90 -10.12
N LYS A 28 7.35 -10.98 -9.89
CA LYS A 28 7.24 -11.80 -8.66
C LYS A 28 7.68 -11.04 -7.41
N LEU A 29 8.78 -10.29 -7.46
CA LEU A 29 9.25 -9.43 -6.36
C LEU A 29 8.18 -8.39 -5.99
N CYS A 30 7.62 -7.71 -6.98
CA CYS A 30 6.53 -6.74 -6.78
C CYS A 30 5.25 -7.42 -6.26
N ALA A 31 4.90 -8.61 -6.76
CA ALA A 31 3.76 -9.38 -6.26
C ALA A 31 3.95 -9.76 -4.78
N GLY A 32 5.17 -10.15 -4.40
CA GLY A 32 5.54 -10.43 -3.02
C GLY A 32 5.44 -9.18 -2.14
N ALA A 33 5.87 -8.02 -2.63
CA ALA A 33 5.79 -6.76 -1.89
C ALA A 33 4.33 -6.28 -1.66
N MET A 34 3.40 -6.68 -2.51
CA MET A 34 1.97 -6.38 -2.38
C MET A 34 1.21 -7.40 -1.52
N LEU A 35 1.74 -8.62 -1.39
CA LEU A 35 1.03 -9.75 -0.82
C LEU A 35 0.57 -9.50 0.64
N PRO A 36 1.41 -8.98 1.55
CA PRO A 36 0.98 -8.77 2.94
C PRO A 36 -0.23 -7.83 3.07
N ASP A 37 -0.34 -6.80 2.24
CA ASP A 37 -1.52 -5.93 2.21
C ASP A 37 -2.77 -6.70 1.79
N PHE A 38 -2.67 -7.56 0.78
CA PHE A 38 -3.79 -8.40 0.34
C PHE A 38 -4.23 -9.39 1.42
N ILE A 39 -3.28 -10.01 2.12
CA ILE A 39 -3.55 -10.88 3.27
C ILE A 39 -4.30 -10.09 4.36
N GLY A 40 -3.84 -8.88 4.69
CA GLY A 40 -4.49 -8.00 5.66
C GLY A 40 -5.90 -7.55 5.25
N MET A 41 -6.07 -7.16 3.98
CA MET A 41 -7.36 -6.73 3.41
C MET A 41 -8.39 -7.86 3.43
N LEU A 42 -7.98 -9.08 3.05
CA LEU A 42 -8.85 -10.25 2.98
C LEU A 42 -8.96 -11.01 4.30
N ARG A 43 -8.15 -10.63 5.30
CA ARG A 43 -8.04 -11.30 6.61
C ARG A 43 -7.73 -12.79 6.45
N LEU A 44 -6.77 -13.10 5.59
CA LEU A 44 -6.33 -14.48 5.35
C LEU A 44 -5.31 -14.89 6.41
N GLY A 45 -5.12 -16.20 6.58
CA GLY A 45 -4.02 -16.74 7.36
C GLY A 45 -2.67 -16.35 6.76
N ARG A 46 -1.62 -16.38 7.59
CA ARG A 46 -0.26 -16.04 7.16
C ARG A 46 0.20 -17.06 6.11
N PRO A 47 0.49 -16.63 4.86
CA PRO A 47 0.96 -17.54 3.85
C PRO A 47 2.43 -17.94 4.06
N HIS A 48 2.82 -19.05 3.45
CA HIS A 48 4.21 -19.41 3.20
C HIS A 48 4.53 -19.23 1.71
N ALA A 49 5.48 -18.36 1.37
CA ALA A 49 5.94 -18.18 0.00
C ALA A 49 7.00 -19.24 -0.33
N THR A 50 6.73 -20.07 -1.32
CA THR A 50 7.64 -21.15 -1.76
C THR A 50 8.61 -20.68 -2.84
N ASP A 51 8.27 -19.62 -3.56
CA ASP A 51 9.13 -18.97 -4.56
C ASP A 51 10.05 -17.92 -3.92
N GLU A 52 11.35 -17.98 -4.24
CA GLU A 52 12.37 -17.12 -3.65
C GLU A 52 12.14 -15.62 -3.96
N ALA A 53 11.77 -15.29 -5.20
CA ALA A 53 11.52 -13.90 -5.59
C ALA A 53 10.27 -13.35 -4.90
N LEU A 54 9.22 -14.15 -4.79
CA LEU A 54 8.02 -13.79 -4.03
C LEU A 54 8.34 -13.58 -2.54
N ALA A 55 9.08 -14.50 -1.92
CA ALA A 55 9.48 -14.41 -0.52
C ALA A 55 10.36 -13.18 -0.24
N ARG A 56 11.30 -12.88 -1.14
CA ARG A 56 12.13 -11.66 -1.07
C ARG A 56 11.30 -10.38 -1.20
N GLY A 57 10.27 -10.39 -2.04
CA GLY A 57 9.28 -9.31 -2.11
C GLY A 57 8.53 -9.09 -0.79
N VAL A 58 8.09 -10.17 -0.14
CA VAL A 58 7.43 -10.11 1.17
C VAL A 58 8.37 -9.53 2.24
N ALA A 59 9.63 -9.97 2.26
CA ALA A 59 10.63 -9.42 3.16
C ALA A 59 10.88 -7.91 2.91
N PHE A 60 10.88 -7.49 1.64
CA PHE A 60 11.01 -6.09 1.27
C PHE A 60 9.82 -5.25 1.74
N HIS A 61 8.59 -5.77 1.66
CA HIS A 61 7.42 -5.12 2.22
C HIS A 61 7.60 -4.84 3.71
N HIS A 62 7.94 -5.85 4.51
CA HIS A 62 8.11 -5.68 5.95
C HIS A 62 9.19 -4.66 6.30
N ARG A 63 10.32 -4.70 5.58
CA ARG A 63 11.39 -3.71 5.77
C ARG A 63 10.96 -2.31 5.37
N THR A 64 10.17 -2.18 4.30
CA THR A 64 9.60 -0.91 3.86
C THR A 64 8.69 -0.33 4.93
N ASP A 65 7.79 -1.12 5.49
CA ASP A 65 6.87 -0.67 6.54
C ASP A 65 7.60 -0.27 7.82
N GLU A 66 8.55 -1.10 8.27
CA GLU A 66 9.39 -0.78 9.42
C GLU A 66 10.11 0.56 9.23
N ALA A 67 10.76 0.76 8.09
CA ALA A 67 11.46 2.02 7.80
C ALA A 67 10.50 3.21 7.65
N PHE A 68 9.32 2.99 7.08
CA PHE A 68 8.35 4.03 6.76
C PHE A 68 7.64 4.57 7.99
N HIS A 69 7.19 3.70 8.89
CA HIS A 69 6.39 4.10 10.06
C HIS A 69 7.20 4.92 11.08
N ASP A 70 8.52 4.80 11.06
CA ASP A 70 9.42 5.56 11.94
C ASP A 70 9.82 6.94 11.37
N LEU A 71 9.43 7.28 10.14
CA LEU A 71 9.86 8.53 9.53
C LEU A 71 9.19 9.77 10.15
N PRO A 72 9.96 10.79 10.58
CA PRO A 72 9.40 12.01 11.16
C PRO A 72 8.40 12.74 10.26
N PRO A 73 8.60 12.89 8.92
CA PRO A 73 7.60 13.53 8.06
C PRO A 73 6.28 12.76 8.02
N PHE A 74 6.31 11.42 7.95
CA PHE A 74 5.11 10.59 8.00
C PHE A 74 4.37 10.75 9.34
N LEU A 75 5.11 10.65 10.45
CA LEU A 75 4.55 10.88 11.80
C LEU A 75 3.98 12.30 11.96
N GLY A 76 4.58 13.30 11.31
CA GLY A 76 4.08 14.67 11.22
C GLY A 76 2.73 14.72 10.52
N LEU A 77 2.64 14.18 9.31
CA LEU A 77 1.40 14.11 8.51
C LEU A 77 0.29 13.36 9.25
N SER A 78 0.56 12.18 9.82
CA SER A 78 -0.44 11.42 10.55
C SER A 78 -0.95 12.15 11.79
N ARG A 79 -0.10 12.90 12.50
CA ARG A 79 -0.53 13.73 13.64
C ARG A 79 -1.40 14.90 13.19
N ALA A 80 -1.01 15.60 12.14
CA ALA A 80 -1.80 16.71 11.58
C ALA A 80 -3.17 16.22 11.07
N ALA A 81 -3.19 15.12 10.32
CA ALA A 81 -4.42 14.49 9.84
C ALA A 81 -5.34 14.06 10.99
N PHE A 82 -4.77 13.46 12.05
CA PHE A 82 -5.52 13.07 13.25
C PHE A 82 -6.13 14.28 13.97
N ALA A 83 -5.36 15.35 14.15
CA ALA A 83 -5.83 16.58 14.78
C ALA A 83 -7.01 17.17 13.99
N TRP A 84 -6.85 17.30 12.66
CA TRP A 84 -7.88 17.83 11.78
C TRP A 84 -9.21 17.09 11.88
N LEU A 85 -9.15 15.74 11.90
CA LEU A 85 -10.33 14.87 12.01
C LEU A 85 -10.98 14.95 13.39
N SER A 86 -10.16 15.01 14.44
CA SER A 86 -10.63 15.07 15.83
C SER A 86 -11.32 16.40 16.14
N GLU A 87 -10.76 17.51 15.65
CA GLU A 87 -11.36 18.87 15.77
C GLU A 87 -12.73 18.96 15.12
N ARG A 88 -13.00 18.12 14.11
CA ARG A 88 -14.29 18.04 13.39
C ARG A 88 -15.21 16.95 13.92
N GLY A 89 -14.91 16.41 15.09
CA GLY A 89 -15.81 15.53 15.83
C GLY A 89 -15.75 14.06 15.44
N LEU A 90 -14.77 13.63 14.63
CA LEU A 90 -14.60 12.20 14.37
C LEU A 90 -14.07 11.50 15.63
N PRO A 91 -14.67 10.38 16.08
CA PRO A 91 -14.21 9.70 17.28
C PRO A 91 -12.74 9.26 17.16
N ARG A 92 -12.03 9.23 18.30
CA ARG A 92 -10.58 8.99 18.36
C ARG A 92 -10.12 7.74 17.59
N GLY A 93 -10.86 6.64 17.69
CA GLY A 93 -10.53 5.37 17.02
C GLY A 93 -10.53 5.50 15.49
N PRO A 94 -11.69 5.80 14.86
CA PRO A 94 -11.78 6.10 13.43
C PRO A 94 -10.82 7.19 12.98
N ALA A 95 -10.71 8.31 13.72
CA ALA A 95 -9.81 9.41 13.36
C ALA A 95 -8.34 8.96 13.26
N ARG A 96 -7.86 8.18 14.23
CA ARG A 96 -6.50 7.63 14.19
C ARG A 96 -6.31 6.66 13.04
N ALA A 97 -7.29 5.79 12.79
CA ALA A 97 -7.22 4.82 11.71
C ALA A 97 -7.14 5.53 10.35
N VAL A 98 -8.09 6.44 10.08
CA VAL A 98 -8.13 7.26 8.86
C VAL A 98 -6.85 8.06 8.67
N ALA A 99 -6.37 8.75 9.71
CA ALA A 99 -5.15 9.55 9.62
C ALA A 99 -3.92 8.72 9.25
N HIS A 100 -3.88 7.45 9.65
CA HIS A 100 -2.79 6.54 9.31
C HIS A 100 -2.97 5.98 7.89
N ILE A 101 -4.02 5.19 7.66
CA ILE A 101 -4.21 4.50 6.37
C ILE A 101 -4.49 5.47 5.22
N GLY A 102 -5.13 6.60 5.51
CA GLY A 102 -5.46 7.59 4.50
C GLY A 102 -4.21 8.32 4.01
N VAL A 103 -3.28 8.66 4.91
CA VAL A 103 -1.98 9.25 4.51
C VAL A 103 -1.20 8.27 3.65
N GLU A 104 -1.18 6.99 4.01
CA GLU A 104 -0.56 5.94 3.19
C GLU A 104 -1.20 5.84 1.79
N MET A 105 -2.53 5.85 1.70
CA MET A 105 -3.22 5.85 0.41
C MET A 105 -2.92 7.08 -0.45
N LEU A 106 -2.76 8.26 0.16
CA LEU A 106 -2.45 9.49 -0.57
C LEU A 106 -0.99 9.52 -1.04
N LEU A 107 -0.07 8.88 -0.32
CA LEU A 107 1.34 8.75 -0.72
C LEU A 107 1.55 7.85 -1.95
N ASP A 108 0.61 6.95 -2.23
CA ASP A 108 0.61 6.16 -3.46
C ASP A 108 0.34 7.04 -4.70
N GLU A 109 -0.33 8.19 -4.56
CA GLU A 109 -0.68 9.03 -5.72
C GLU A 109 0.55 9.65 -6.42
N PRO A 110 1.52 10.28 -5.73
CA PRO A 110 2.77 10.73 -6.37
C PRO A 110 3.56 9.60 -7.03
N LEU A 111 3.60 8.41 -6.41
CA LEU A 111 4.26 7.22 -6.99
C LEU A 111 3.56 6.75 -8.25
N ALA A 112 2.24 6.96 -8.35
CA ALA A 112 1.45 6.58 -9.50
C ALA A 112 1.75 7.42 -10.75
N GLU A 113 2.53 8.50 -10.67
CA GLU A 113 3.03 9.22 -11.85
C GLU A 113 4.12 8.45 -12.61
N ASP A 114 4.84 7.55 -11.95
CA ASP A 114 5.86 6.72 -12.58
C ASP A 114 5.24 5.63 -13.47
N ALA A 115 5.49 5.72 -14.78
CA ALA A 115 4.99 4.77 -15.76
C ALA A 115 5.54 3.35 -15.56
N ARG A 116 6.78 3.23 -15.07
CA ARG A 116 7.41 1.93 -14.80
C ARG A 116 6.77 1.27 -13.58
N ALA A 117 6.59 2.03 -12.49
CA ALA A 117 5.86 1.53 -11.32
C ALA A 117 4.45 1.03 -11.68
N ARG A 118 3.71 1.77 -12.53
CA ARG A 118 2.40 1.31 -13.02
C ARG A 118 2.48 0.03 -13.86
N ALA A 119 3.49 -0.10 -14.72
CA ALA A 119 3.69 -1.30 -15.52
C ALA A 119 4.03 -2.52 -14.65
N ALA A 120 4.97 -2.35 -13.71
CA ALA A 120 5.37 -3.39 -12.77
C ALA A 120 4.21 -3.83 -11.85
N TYR A 121 3.39 -2.88 -11.36
CA TYR A 121 2.17 -3.19 -10.62
C TYR A 121 1.19 -4.06 -11.44
N ARG A 122 0.95 -3.73 -12.71
CA ARG A 122 0.08 -4.55 -13.59
C ARG A 122 0.67 -5.94 -13.86
N ALA A 123 1.98 -6.03 -14.06
CA ALA A 123 2.68 -7.30 -14.24
C ALA A 123 2.57 -8.17 -12.97
N ALA A 124 2.82 -7.57 -11.79
CA ALA A 124 2.70 -8.23 -10.49
C ALA A 124 1.28 -8.77 -10.23
N LEU A 125 0.24 -8.02 -10.59
CA LEU A 125 -1.14 -8.49 -10.49
C LEU A 125 -1.44 -9.69 -11.41
N SER A 126 -0.64 -9.92 -12.44
CA SER A 126 -0.82 -11.01 -13.41
C SER A 126 0.02 -12.25 -13.11
N VAL A 127 0.90 -12.22 -12.10
CA VAL A 127 1.70 -13.38 -11.67
C VAL A 127 0.77 -14.48 -11.13
N PRO A 128 0.74 -15.71 -11.67
CA PRO A 128 -0.06 -16.78 -11.07
C PRO A 128 0.53 -17.14 -9.69
N LEU A 129 -0.27 -17.04 -8.61
CA LEU A 129 0.23 -17.37 -7.26
C LEU A 129 0.07 -18.85 -6.93
N ALA A 130 -0.77 -19.57 -7.68
CA ALA A 130 -0.86 -21.02 -7.58
C ALA A 130 0.53 -21.66 -7.78
N GLY A 131 0.99 -22.42 -6.78
CA GLY A 131 2.31 -23.06 -6.79
C GLY A 131 3.48 -22.18 -6.34
N LEU A 132 3.28 -20.87 -6.13
CA LEU A 132 4.29 -19.96 -5.54
C LEU A 132 4.03 -19.67 -4.04
N LEU A 133 2.89 -20.15 -3.54
CA LEU A 133 2.28 -19.77 -2.29
C LEU A 133 1.55 -20.97 -1.68
N GLU A 134 1.75 -21.20 -0.39
CA GLU A 134 0.93 -22.07 0.44
C GLU A 134 0.09 -21.22 1.39
N LEU A 135 -1.23 -21.44 1.36
CA LEU A 135 -2.21 -20.79 2.24
C LEU A 135 -2.84 -21.84 3.16
N PRO A 136 -3.08 -21.50 4.44
CA PRO A 136 -3.61 -22.46 5.41
C PRO A 136 -5.08 -22.87 5.12
N GLY A 137 -5.87 -22.00 4.49
CA GLY A 137 -7.29 -22.26 4.25
C GLY A 137 -7.62 -22.71 2.81
N PRO A 138 -8.56 -23.66 2.61
CA PRO A 138 -8.86 -24.27 1.31
C PRO A 138 -9.52 -23.32 0.29
N HIS A 139 -9.99 -22.15 0.72
CA HIS A 139 -10.64 -21.14 -0.14
C HIS A 139 -9.88 -19.82 -0.21
N GLU A 140 -8.76 -19.70 0.50
CA GLU A 140 -8.03 -18.43 0.61
C GLU A 140 -7.39 -18.02 -0.71
N LEU A 141 -6.88 -19.00 -1.48
CA LEU A 141 -6.29 -18.75 -2.79
C LEU A 141 -7.34 -18.19 -3.77
N GLY A 142 -8.56 -18.75 -3.76
CA GLY A 142 -9.65 -18.26 -4.60
C GLY A 142 -10.01 -16.80 -4.30
N ARG A 143 -10.18 -16.45 -3.01
CA ARG A 143 -10.46 -15.07 -2.57
C ARG A 143 -9.32 -14.10 -2.94
N LEU A 144 -8.08 -14.55 -2.84
CA LEU A 144 -6.91 -13.76 -3.24
C LEU A 144 -6.91 -13.49 -4.75
N GLU A 145 -7.16 -14.50 -5.57
CA GLU A 145 -7.22 -14.33 -7.02
C GLU A 145 -8.42 -13.48 -7.47
N GLU A 146 -9.57 -13.57 -6.79
CA GLU A 146 -10.73 -12.69 -7.02
C GLU A 146 -10.38 -11.22 -6.75
N LEU A 147 -9.72 -10.92 -5.62
CA LEU A 147 -9.26 -9.56 -5.32
C LEU A 147 -8.32 -9.06 -6.42
N ARG A 148 -7.34 -9.88 -6.82
CA ARG A 148 -6.35 -9.50 -7.84
C ARG A 148 -7.01 -9.30 -9.20
N ALA A 149 -7.97 -10.14 -9.59
CA ALA A 149 -8.79 -9.93 -10.79
C ALA A 149 -9.53 -8.59 -10.73
N ALA A 150 -10.23 -8.31 -9.63
CA ALA A 150 -10.92 -7.04 -9.46
C ALA A 150 -9.97 -5.83 -9.46
N LEU A 151 -8.75 -5.97 -8.95
CA LEU A 151 -7.72 -4.92 -9.01
C LEU A 151 -7.17 -4.73 -10.42
N ARG A 152 -7.00 -5.80 -11.22
CA ARG A 152 -6.58 -5.71 -12.64
C ARG A 152 -7.57 -4.91 -13.47
N GLU A 153 -8.86 -5.22 -13.34
CA GLU A 153 -9.93 -4.48 -14.04
C GLU A 153 -9.94 -2.98 -13.68
N ARG A 154 -9.51 -2.63 -12.46
CA ARG A 154 -9.44 -1.24 -11.98
C ARG A 154 -8.08 -0.59 -12.18
N ALA A 155 -7.04 -1.36 -12.53
CA ALA A 155 -5.66 -0.87 -12.70
C ALA A 155 -5.49 0.06 -13.91
N HIS A 156 -6.57 0.34 -14.64
CA HIS A 156 -6.59 1.15 -15.85
C HIS A 156 -6.64 2.66 -15.63
N GLY A 157 -7.05 3.20 -14.47
CA GLY A 157 -7.13 4.66 -14.39
C GLY A 157 -7.68 5.24 -13.10
N ALA A 158 -6.81 5.93 -12.37
CA ALA A 158 -6.93 7.37 -12.15
C ALA A 158 -5.63 7.82 -11.48
N ARG A 159 -4.80 8.57 -12.22
CA ARG A 159 -3.81 9.43 -11.58
C ARG A 159 -4.62 10.48 -10.84
N HIS A 160 -4.51 10.56 -9.53
CA HIS A 160 -5.35 11.41 -8.67
C HIS A 160 -6.84 11.02 -8.65
N PRO A 161 -7.22 9.94 -7.95
CA PRO A 161 -8.63 9.64 -7.70
C PRO A 161 -9.37 10.84 -7.07
N SER A 162 -10.67 10.98 -7.33
CA SER A 162 -11.46 12.03 -6.68
C SER A 162 -11.42 11.85 -5.14
N PRO A 163 -11.54 12.94 -4.34
CA PRO A 163 -11.60 12.83 -2.89
C PRO A 163 -12.67 11.85 -2.39
N ALA A 164 -13.83 11.84 -3.06
CA ALA A 164 -14.91 10.89 -2.77
C ALA A 164 -14.50 9.42 -2.99
N LEU A 165 -13.74 9.14 -4.05
CA LEU A 165 -13.25 7.78 -4.31
C LEU A 165 -12.20 7.34 -3.27
N VAL A 166 -11.31 8.24 -2.83
CA VAL A 166 -10.36 7.94 -1.75
C VAL A 166 -11.08 7.71 -0.43
N ALA A 167 -12.05 8.57 -0.08
CA ALA A 167 -12.89 8.39 1.11
C ALA A 167 -13.62 7.04 1.11
N GLU A 168 -14.19 6.62 -0.03
CA GLU A 168 -14.83 5.32 -0.18
C GLU A 168 -13.84 4.16 -0.01
N ARG A 169 -12.60 4.28 -0.52
CA ARG A 169 -11.54 3.27 -0.31
C ARG A 169 -11.18 3.15 1.17
N ILE A 170 -10.99 4.26 1.87
CA ILE A 170 -10.72 4.29 3.32
C ILE A 170 -11.85 3.59 4.07
N ARG A 171 -13.10 3.95 3.79
CA ARG A 171 -14.28 3.34 4.42
C ARG A 171 -14.34 1.83 4.21
N ARG A 172 -14.08 1.35 2.99
CA ARG A 172 -13.99 -0.09 2.69
C ARG A 172 -12.87 -0.77 3.46
N THR A 173 -11.67 -0.17 3.56
CA THR A 173 -10.56 -0.72 4.34
C THR A 173 -10.89 -0.85 5.83
N LEU A 174 -11.68 0.09 6.38
CA LEU A 174 -12.13 0.05 7.77
C LEU A 174 -13.39 -0.79 8.00
N SER A 175 -14.08 -1.21 6.93
CA SER A 175 -15.31 -1.99 7.02
C SER A 175 -15.10 -3.34 7.72
N GLY A 176 -16.11 -3.76 8.48
CA GLY A 176 -16.05 -4.95 9.31
C GLY A 176 -15.16 -4.78 10.54
N ARG A 177 -14.83 -3.54 10.93
CA ARG A 177 -14.16 -3.19 12.19
C ARG A 177 -15.09 -2.24 12.95
N PRO A 178 -16.09 -2.74 13.71
CA PRO A 178 -17.16 -1.91 14.26
C PRO A 178 -16.70 -0.70 15.08
N ARG A 179 -15.53 -0.78 15.71
CA ARG A 179 -14.93 0.31 16.50
C ARG A 179 -14.27 1.42 15.66
N LEU A 180 -14.06 1.19 14.36
CA LEU A 180 -13.39 2.10 13.43
C LEU A 180 -14.30 2.55 12.27
N GLU A 181 -15.51 2.01 12.19
CA GLU A 181 -16.46 2.35 11.14
C GLU A 181 -16.97 3.79 11.28
N THR A 182 -17.09 4.46 10.13
CA THR A 182 -17.64 5.81 10.02
C THR A 182 -19.07 5.74 9.52
N ASN A 183 -19.96 6.55 10.07
CA ASN A 183 -21.31 6.77 9.52
C ASN A 183 -21.25 7.68 8.27
N ASP A 184 -22.41 7.97 7.68
CA ASP A 184 -22.52 8.80 6.47
C ASP A 184 -21.97 10.22 6.65
N ALA A 185 -22.19 10.82 7.83
CA ALA A 185 -21.59 12.11 8.18
C ALA A 185 -20.06 12.03 8.21
N GLY A 186 -19.52 10.93 8.73
CA GLY A 186 -18.10 10.62 8.67
C GLY A 186 -17.61 10.47 7.23
N GLN A 187 -18.38 9.88 6.32
CA GLN A 187 -18.00 9.74 4.91
C GLN A 187 -17.87 11.10 4.20
N ALA A 188 -18.80 12.03 4.42
CA ALA A 188 -18.70 13.39 3.89
C ALA A 188 -17.43 14.09 4.43
N LEU A 189 -17.19 13.97 5.73
CA LEU A 189 -15.99 14.50 6.39
C LEU A 189 -14.69 13.91 5.82
N LEU A 190 -14.68 12.62 5.44
CA LEU A 190 -13.52 11.99 4.79
C LEU A 190 -13.21 12.62 3.42
N GLY A 191 -14.22 13.01 2.65
CA GLY A 191 -14.02 13.70 1.37
C GLY A 191 -13.32 15.04 1.55
N GLU A 192 -13.77 15.84 2.53
CA GLU A 192 -13.14 17.10 2.91
C GLU A 192 -11.73 16.91 3.44
N TRP A 193 -11.54 15.89 4.29
CA TRP A 193 -10.23 15.53 4.84
C TRP A 193 -9.23 15.18 3.73
N VAL A 194 -9.64 14.40 2.72
CA VAL A 194 -8.78 14.08 1.57
C VAL A 194 -8.40 15.35 0.82
N ALA A 195 -9.37 16.23 0.53
CA ALA A 195 -9.11 17.47 -0.19
C ALA A 195 -8.13 18.39 0.58
N HIS A 196 -8.25 18.44 1.91
CA HIS A 196 -7.36 19.21 2.77
C HIS A 196 -5.96 18.59 2.90
N THR A 197 -5.88 17.27 3.10
CA THR A 197 -4.64 16.58 3.46
C THR A 197 -3.77 16.26 2.24
N ARG A 198 -4.38 16.04 1.07
CA ARG A 198 -3.66 15.68 -0.16
C ARG A 198 -2.54 16.67 -0.52
N PRO A 199 -2.75 18.00 -0.57
CA PRO A 199 -1.66 18.94 -0.87
C PRO A 199 -0.48 18.83 0.11
N LEU A 200 -0.75 18.59 1.40
CA LEU A 200 0.28 18.42 2.42
C LEU A 200 1.10 17.14 2.18
N VAL A 201 0.41 16.03 1.89
CA VAL A 201 1.07 14.76 1.54
C VAL A 201 1.93 14.91 0.29
N PHE A 202 1.44 15.62 -0.73
CA PHE A 202 2.18 15.86 -1.96
C PHE A 202 3.44 16.70 -1.73
N ALA A 203 3.38 17.69 -0.85
CA ALA A 203 4.54 18.51 -0.50
C ALA A 203 5.63 17.70 0.22
N GLU A 204 5.25 16.78 1.10
CA GLU A 204 6.17 15.96 1.90
C GLU A 204 6.65 14.68 1.19
N ALA A 205 5.90 14.19 0.18
CA ALA A 205 6.20 12.94 -0.51
C ALA A 205 7.64 12.84 -1.04
N PRO A 206 8.25 13.87 -1.66
CA PRO A 206 9.64 13.80 -2.12
C PRO A 206 10.64 13.51 -0.99
N ASP A 207 10.50 14.16 0.17
CA ASP A 207 11.40 13.94 1.31
C ASP A 207 11.20 12.55 1.92
N ILE A 208 9.94 12.12 2.10
CA ILE A 208 9.60 10.77 2.56
C ILE A 208 10.24 9.72 1.65
N LEU A 209 10.00 9.81 0.33
CA LEU A 209 10.50 8.82 -0.63
C LEU A 209 12.02 8.83 -0.72
N ALA A 210 12.67 9.99 -0.63
CA ALA A 210 14.13 10.08 -0.61
C ALA A 210 14.71 9.38 0.63
N ARG A 211 14.15 9.62 1.83
CA ARG A 211 14.58 8.98 3.08
C ARG A 211 14.36 7.48 3.06
N LEU A 212 13.20 7.02 2.57
CA LEU A 212 12.93 5.58 2.41
C LEU A 212 13.99 4.91 1.55
N ARG A 213 14.31 5.49 0.39
CA ARG A 213 15.34 4.92 -0.50
C ARG A 213 16.68 4.77 0.19
N LEU A 214 17.09 5.76 0.99
CA LEU A 214 18.34 5.67 1.77
C LEU A 214 18.28 4.54 2.82
N LEU A 215 17.19 4.41 3.55
CA LEU A 215 17.01 3.37 4.57
C LEU A 215 16.91 1.95 3.99
N LEU A 216 16.46 1.85 2.73
CA LEU A 216 16.27 0.61 2.00
C LEU A 216 17.47 0.24 1.12
N ALA A 217 18.43 1.14 0.91
CA ALA A 217 19.58 0.91 0.01
C ALA A 217 20.36 -0.39 0.33
N ASN A 218 20.45 -0.75 1.62
CA ASN A 218 21.15 -1.95 2.07
C ASN A 218 20.27 -3.21 2.12
N PHE A 219 19.01 -3.13 1.68
CA PHE A 219 18.14 -4.30 1.64
C PHE A 219 18.69 -5.36 0.67
N GLY A 220 19.12 -6.50 1.23
CA GLY A 220 19.78 -7.58 0.51
C GLY A 220 21.31 -7.47 0.44
N GLY A 221 21.90 -6.38 0.96
CA GLY A 221 23.34 -6.21 1.11
C GLY A 221 23.80 -6.60 2.51
N ALA A 222 23.65 -7.89 2.86
CA ALA A 222 24.29 -8.63 3.95
C ALA A 222 23.40 -9.82 4.35
N GLN A 223 23.72 -11.00 3.79
CA GLN A 223 23.93 -12.24 4.55
C GLN A 223 25.01 -13.04 3.82
#